data_AF-A0A1H7FU06-F1
#
_entry.id   AF-A0A1H7FU06-F1
#
_cell.length_a   1.000
_cell.length_b   1.000
_cell.length_c   1.000
_cell.angle_alpha   90.00
_cell.angle_beta   90.00
_cell.angle_gamma   90.00
#
_symmetry.space_group_name_H-M   'P 1'
#
loop_
_entity.id
_entity.type
_entity.pdbx_description
1 polymer ?
#
loop_
_entity_poly.entity_id
_entity_poly.type
_entity_poly.pdbx_seq_one_letter_code
_entity_poly.pdbx_strand_id
1 'polypeptide(L)'
;MTDDRSNETSNSNGHEVRLRGKIRVKHRGPVLLRGEQVDNSTTDQRLLDSAGPSDWLHTDPWRVMRIQSEFVEGFGALAEVGPAVSVFGSARTSADSEEYRAGVQIGRALAEAGYAVITGGGPGAMESANRGAFEAGGTSVGLGIELPFEQGLNDYIHLGLNFRYFFVRKTMFVKYSQGFIVLPGGFGTLDELFEALTLVQTHKVTKFPVILFGTAYWSGLLDWVRNTLVAEGKASPGDLELISCTDSVEEAVKILEASRTNGHAQPAHSPE
;
A
#
# COMPACT_ATOMS: atom_id res chain seq x y z
N MET A 1 -7.13 91.85 38.79
CA MET A 1 -5.99 90.94 38.98
C MET A 1 -5.79 90.22 37.64
N THR A 2 -5.02 90.88 36.77
CA THR A 2 -4.35 90.48 35.50
C THR A 2 -4.90 89.32 34.63
N ASP A 3 -5.52 89.71 33.50
CA ASP A 3 -5.22 89.40 32.06
C ASP A 3 -3.91 88.65 31.72
N ASP A 4 -3.67 87.99 30.56
CA ASP A 4 -4.43 87.61 29.35
C ASP A 4 -3.55 86.64 28.49
N ARG A 5 -4.21 85.89 27.59
CA ARG A 5 -3.89 85.08 26.40
C ARG A 5 -2.49 84.87 25.75
N SER A 6 -2.47 83.76 24.99
CA SER A 6 -1.87 83.51 23.63
C SER A 6 -0.35 83.27 23.52
N ASN A 7 0.24 82.62 22.51
CA ASN A 7 -0.08 81.61 21.47
C ASN A 7 1.31 81.26 20.83
N GLU A 8 1.47 80.04 20.29
CA GLU A 8 2.40 79.60 19.22
C GLU A 8 3.91 80.02 19.13
N THR A 9 4.78 79.00 18.97
CA THR A 9 5.77 78.77 17.87
C THR A 9 7.14 78.20 18.28
N SER A 10 7.40 77.00 17.76
CA SER A 10 8.64 76.50 17.10
C SER A 10 10.03 76.63 17.76
N ASN A 11 10.61 75.44 18.02
CA ASN A 11 11.79 74.85 17.35
C ASN A 11 13.03 74.51 18.21
N SER A 12 13.55 73.33 17.87
CA SER A 12 14.92 72.80 18.05
C SER A 12 15.52 72.72 19.46
N ASN A 13 15.68 71.49 19.95
CA ASN A 13 16.98 70.83 19.84
C ASN A 13 16.87 69.33 20.08
N GLY A 14 17.35 68.58 19.09
CA GLY A 14 17.28 67.13 19.05
C GLY A 14 18.07 66.48 20.18
N HIS A 15 17.40 65.59 20.90
CA HIS A 15 18.06 64.49 21.58
C HIS A 15 18.14 63.30 20.63
N GLU A 16 19.13 63.36 19.74
CA GLU A 16 19.63 62.18 19.04
C GLU A 16 20.40 61.32 20.04
N VAL A 17 19.72 60.33 20.65
CA VAL A 17 20.39 59.24 21.37
C VAL A 17 20.58 58.07 20.40
N ARG A 18 21.75 58.09 19.76
CA ARG A 18 22.45 57.02 19.03
C ARG A 18 21.83 55.60 19.13
N LEU A 19 21.18 55.16 18.05
CA LEU A 19 21.10 53.73 17.71
C LEU A 19 22.41 53.29 17.03
N ARG A 20 23.50 53.21 17.81
CA ARG A 20 24.79 52.69 17.32
C ARG A 20 24.82 51.16 17.41
N GLY A 21 24.30 50.54 16.36
CA GLY A 21 24.46 49.13 16.05
C GLY A 21 23.46 48.74 14.98
N LYS A 22 23.90 48.31 13.79
CA LYS A 22 22.98 47.75 12.79
C LYS A 22 22.25 46.59 13.46
N ILE A 23 20.95 46.75 13.71
CA ILE A 23 20.11 45.66 14.24
C ILE A 23 20.30 44.49 13.29
N ARG A 24 20.82 43.37 13.82
CA ARG A 24 20.99 42.16 13.03
C ARG A 24 19.62 41.73 12.54
N VAL A 25 19.49 41.43 11.24
CA VAL A 25 18.25 40.97 10.62
C VAL A 25 18.54 39.69 9.86
N LYS A 26 17.68 38.68 10.00
CA LYS A 26 17.77 37.42 9.25
C LYS A 26 16.38 36.93 8.89
N HIS A 27 16.21 36.51 7.64
CA HIS A 27 15.01 35.80 7.20
C HIS A 27 15.27 34.29 7.24
N ARG A 28 14.37 33.52 7.86
CA ARG A 28 14.36 32.05 7.87
C ARG A 28 13.04 31.58 7.26
N GLY A 29 13.04 31.33 5.96
CA GLY A 29 11.80 31.09 5.21
C GLY A 29 10.83 32.27 5.38
N PRO A 30 9.57 32.06 5.83
CA PRO A 30 8.61 33.14 6.05
C PRO A 30 8.87 33.96 7.32
N VAL A 31 9.85 33.59 8.17
CA VAL A 31 10.05 34.20 9.49
C VAL A 31 11.14 35.28 9.45
N LEU A 32 10.85 36.47 9.99
CA LEU A 32 11.81 37.57 10.19
C LEU A 32 12.34 37.58 11.62
N LEU A 33 13.65 37.50 11.80
CA LEU A 33 14.34 37.57 13.10
C LEU A 33 15.13 38.88 13.20
N ARG A 34 15.06 39.55 14.35
CA ARG A 34 15.78 40.81 14.62
C ARG A 34 16.48 40.81 15.97
N GLY A 35 17.59 41.53 16.07
CA GLY A 35 18.31 41.75 17.33
C GLY A 35 18.84 40.45 17.92
N GLU A 36 18.54 40.20 19.19
CA GLU A 36 19.01 39.02 19.94
C GLU A 36 18.39 37.69 19.45
N GLN A 37 17.30 37.75 18.66
CA GLN A 37 16.68 36.55 18.08
C GLN A 37 17.42 36.02 16.85
N VAL A 38 18.50 36.70 16.39
CA VAL A 38 19.27 36.28 15.22
C VAL A 38 20.35 35.26 15.60
N ASP A 39 20.07 33.98 15.32
CA ASP A 39 21.04 32.90 15.43
C ASP A 39 22.30 33.11 14.57
N ASN A 40 23.46 32.69 15.09
CA ASN A 40 24.76 32.76 14.41
C ASN A 40 25.03 31.64 13.39
N SER A 41 24.20 30.59 13.35
CA SER A 41 24.33 29.47 12.40
C SER A 41 23.19 29.45 11.38
N THR A 42 23.44 28.90 10.19
CA THR A 42 22.36 28.65 9.22
C THR A 42 21.52 27.43 9.65
N THR A 43 20.35 27.26 9.05
CA THR A 43 19.55 26.05 9.28
C THR A 43 20.27 24.83 8.72
N ASP A 44 20.82 24.94 7.50
CA ASP A 44 21.57 23.87 6.85
C ASP A 44 22.82 23.48 7.63
N GLN A 45 23.57 24.45 8.17
CA GLN A 45 24.74 24.15 9.00
C GLN A 45 24.37 23.29 10.22
N ARG A 46 23.23 23.56 10.86
CA ARG A 46 22.76 22.72 11.97
C ARG A 46 22.32 21.32 11.52
N LEU A 47 21.68 21.21 10.35
CA LEU A 47 21.25 19.93 9.80
C LEU A 47 22.45 19.06 9.34
N LEU A 48 23.46 19.68 8.71
CA LEU A 48 24.54 18.99 8.01
C LEU A 48 25.78 18.74 8.90
N ASP A 49 26.09 19.65 9.84
CA ASP A 49 27.32 19.54 10.65
C ASP A 49 27.10 18.79 11.99
N SER A 50 25.84 18.60 12.42
CA SER A 50 25.56 18.00 13.73
C SER A 50 25.08 16.55 13.61
N ALA A 51 25.83 15.63 14.24
CA ALA A 51 25.36 14.28 14.55
C ALA A 51 24.73 14.30 15.95
N GLY A 52 23.45 14.66 16.02
CA GLY A 52 22.68 14.57 17.27
C GLY A 52 22.41 13.11 17.69
N PRO A 53 21.86 12.88 18.90
CA PRO A 53 21.45 11.55 19.34
C PRO A 53 20.48 10.88 18.35
N SER A 54 20.61 9.57 18.14
CA SER A 54 19.83 8.81 17.14
C SER A 54 18.61 8.08 17.71
N ASP A 55 18.32 8.22 19.00
CA ASP A 55 17.27 7.46 19.69
C ASP A 55 15.86 7.66 19.08
N TRP A 56 15.62 8.85 18.51
CA TRP A 56 14.35 9.17 17.84
C TRP A 56 14.04 8.22 16.68
N LEU A 57 15.04 7.58 16.05
CA LEU A 57 14.86 6.59 14.99
C LEU A 57 14.05 5.36 15.41
N HIS A 58 13.98 5.09 16.72
CA HIS A 58 13.30 3.93 17.30
C HIS A 58 11.98 4.29 17.98
N THR A 59 11.56 5.56 17.90
CA THR A 59 10.31 6.06 18.50
C THR A 59 9.13 6.01 17.52
N ASP A 60 7.92 5.92 18.05
CA ASP A 60 6.69 5.85 17.23
C ASP A 60 6.48 7.05 16.29
N PRO A 61 6.78 8.31 16.67
CA PRO A 61 6.68 9.44 15.74
C PRO A 61 7.51 9.24 14.46
N TRP A 62 8.71 8.68 14.59
CA TRP A 62 9.52 8.38 13.42
C TRP A 62 9.03 7.16 12.64
N ARG A 63 8.47 6.15 13.33
CA ARG A 63 7.81 5.03 12.66
C ARG A 63 6.63 5.49 11.82
N VAL A 64 5.83 6.45 12.27
CA VAL A 64 4.74 7.03 11.47
C VAL A 64 5.27 7.63 10.16
N MET A 65 6.39 8.37 10.21
CA MET A 65 7.02 8.93 9.00
C MET A 65 7.52 7.83 8.05
N ARG A 66 8.10 6.74 8.58
CA ARG A 66 8.51 5.58 7.76
C ARG A 66 7.33 4.87 7.12
N ILE A 67 6.26 4.62 7.89
CA ILE A 67 5.03 4.01 7.40
C ILE A 67 4.42 4.86 6.30
N GLN A 68 4.33 6.18 6.50
CA GLN A 68 3.86 7.12 5.49
C GLN A 68 4.71 7.05 4.22
N SER A 69 6.04 6.96 4.36
CA SER A 69 6.95 6.86 3.23
C SER A 69 6.72 5.58 2.41
N GLU A 70 6.54 4.42 3.07
CA GLU A 70 6.21 3.16 2.36
C GLU A 70 4.86 3.23 1.63
N PHE A 71 3.86 3.95 2.17
CA PHE A 71 2.62 4.20 1.43
C PHE A 71 2.85 5.08 0.20
N VAL A 72 3.64 6.16 0.32
CA VAL A 72 3.94 7.06 -0.81
C VAL A 72 4.69 6.31 -1.92
N GLU A 73 5.71 5.54 -1.56
CA GLU A 73 6.50 4.73 -2.50
C GLU A 73 5.64 3.66 -3.17
N GLY A 74 4.87 2.90 -2.38
CA GLY A 74 3.97 1.87 -2.90
C GLY A 74 2.89 2.45 -3.82
N PHE A 75 2.28 3.58 -3.45
CA PHE A 75 1.27 4.21 -4.28
C PHE A 75 1.84 4.78 -5.58
N GLY A 76 3.03 5.38 -5.52
CA GLY A 76 3.70 5.94 -6.69
C GLY A 76 4.13 4.84 -7.67
N ALA A 77 4.75 3.77 -7.18
CA ALA A 77 5.25 2.69 -8.03
C ALA A 77 4.13 1.90 -8.73
N LEU A 78 2.99 1.71 -8.06
CA LEU A 78 1.89 0.89 -8.58
C LEU A 78 0.83 1.69 -9.34
N ALA A 79 0.97 3.02 -9.44
CA ALA A 79 -0.05 3.92 -9.99
C ALA A 79 -0.48 3.58 -11.43
N GLU A 80 0.45 3.06 -12.25
CA GLU A 80 0.23 2.84 -13.69
C GLU A 80 0.22 1.35 -14.09
N VAL A 81 0.14 0.42 -13.12
CA VAL A 81 0.13 -1.03 -13.38
C VAL A 81 -1.08 -1.47 -14.22
N GLY A 82 -2.18 -0.69 -14.18
CA GLY A 82 -3.40 -1.02 -14.87
C GLY A 82 -4.17 -2.17 -14.21
N PRO A 83 -5.03 -2.88 -14.95
CA PRO A 83 -5.77 -4.01 -14.43
C PRO A 83 -4.81 -5.10 -13.91
N ALA A 84 -4.89 -5.47 -12.63
CA ALA A 84 -4.11 -6.57 -12.07
C ALA A 84 -4.93 -7.56 -11.25
N VAL A 85 -4.35 -8.74 -11.02
CA VAL A 85 -4.83 -9.81 -10.15
C VAL A 85 -3.70 -10.19 -9.20
N SER A 86 -4.01 -10.27 -7.91
CA SER A 86 -3.03 -10.76 -6.93
C SER A 86 -3.12 -12.27 -6.81
N VAL A 87 -1.98 -12.94 -6.85
CA VAL A 87 -1.86 -14.38 -6.78
C VAL A 87 -1.08 -14.78 -5.53
N PHE A 88 -1.67 -15.64 -4.72
CA PHE A 88 -1.11 -16.13 -3.46
C PHE A 88 -0.94 -17.64 -3.50
N GLY A 89 0.00 -18.15 -2.71
CA GLY A 89 0.22 -19.59 -2.53
C GLY A 89 1.44 -19.84 -1.66
N SER A 90 1.77 -21.11 -1.46
CA SER A 90 2.90 -21.52 -0.62
C SER A 90 4.24 -21.07 -1.19
N ALA A 91 5.08 -20.45 -0.35
CA ALA A 91 6.51 -20.24 -0.63
C ALA A 91 7.30 -21.57 -0.70
N ARG A 92 6.70 -22.69 -0.28
CA ARG A 92 7.34 -24.00 -0.17
C ARG A 92 6.97 -24.95 -1.31
N THR A 93 6.15 -24.52 -2.27
CA THR A 93 5.78 -25.35 -3.43
C THR A 93 7.03 -25.66 -4.25
N SER A 94 7.28 -26.94 -4.51
CA SER A 94 8.41 -27.38 -5.34
C SER A 94 8.18 -27.04 -6.82
N ALA A 95 9.23 -26.64 -7.53
CA ALA A 95 9.19 -26.35 -8.97
C ALA A 95 8.72 -27.55 -9.83
N ASP A 96 8.91 -28.77 -9.35
CA ASP A 96 8.50 -30.00 -10.05
C ASP A 96 7.05 -30.42 -9.78
N SER A 97 6.34 -29.72 -8.88
CA SER A 97 4.98 -30.09 -8.50
C SER A 97 3.94 -29.69 -9.54
N GLU A 98 2.79 -30.36 -9.52
CA GLU A 98 1.63 -29.97 -10.33
C GLU A 98 1.10 -28.59 -9.92
N GLU A 99 1.14 -28.26 -8.63
CA GLU A 99 0.75 -26.93 -8.12
C GLU A 99 1.62 -25.81 -8.71
N TYR A 100 2.93 -26.03 -8.85
CA TYR A 100 3.82 -25.05 -9.47
C TYR A 100 3.47 -24.87 -10.95
N ARG A 101 3.26 -25.97 -11.69
CA ARG A 101 2.84 -25.91 -13.10
C ARG A 101 1.51 -25.17 -13.26
N ALA A 102 0.55 -25.41 -12.36
CA ALA A 102 -0.71 -24.69 -12.34
C ALA A 102 -0.50 -23.19 -12.13
N GLY A 103 0.38 -22.79 -11.20
CA GLY A 103 0.71 -21.37 -11.02
C GLY A 103 1.32 -20.71 -12.25
N VAL A 104 2.21 -21.41 -12.98
CA VAL A 104 2.73 -20.93 -14.29
C VAL A 104 1.60 -20.76 -15.31
N GLN A 105 0.70 -21.72 -15.41
CA GLN A 105 -0.45 -21.64 -16.32
C GLN A 105 -1.39 -20.49 -15.98
N ILE A 106 -1.68 -20.29 -14.69
CA ILE A 106 -2.48 -19.17 -14.19
C ILE A 106 -1.81 -17.84 -14.54
N GLY A 107 -0.53 -17.68 -14.23
CA GLY A 107 0.21 -16.45 -14.54
C GLY A 107 0.18 -16.11 -16.02
N ARG A 108 0.37 -17.11 -16.88
CA ARG A 108 0.29 -16.96 -18.35
C ARG A 108 -1.11 -16.55 -18.79
N ALA A 109 -2.14 -17.26 -18.35
CA ALA A 109 -3.52 -16.98 -18.74
C ALA A 109 -3.99 -15.58 -18.29
N LEU A 110 -3.57 -15.13 -17.10
CA LEU A 110 -3.83 -13.77 -16.62
C LEU A 110 -3.18 -12.71 -17.52
N ALA A 111 -1.91 -12.90 -17.87
CA ALA A 111 -1.18 -12.00 -18.76
C ALA A 111 -1.82 -11.94 -20.16
N GLU A 112 -2.19 -13.09 -20.73
CA GLU A 112 -2.89 -13.19 -22.02
C GLU A 112 -4.27 -12.52 -21.98
N ALA A 113 -4.96 -12.55 -20.84
CA ALA A 113 -6.22 -11.84 -20.60
C ALA A 113 -6.03 -10.33 -20.29
N GLY A 114 -4.80 -9.82 -20.35
CA GLY A 114 -4.49 -8.40 -20.16
C GLY A 114 -4.48 -7.95 -18.70
N TYR A 115 -4.25 -8.86 -17.75
CA TYR A 115 -4.00 -8.53 -16.35
C TYR A 115 -2.50 -8.53 -16.04
N ALA A 116 -2.04 -7.55 -15.26
CA ALA A 116 -0.80 -7.67 -14.52
C ALA A 116 -0.97 -8.71 -13.39
N VAL A 117 0.12 -9.41 -13.07
CA VAL A 117 0.15 -10.41 -11.98
C VAL A 117 0.94 -9.84 -10.82
N ILE A 118 0.29 -9.72 -9.66
CA ILE A 118 0.91 -9.25 -8.42
C ILE A 118 1.08 -10.43 -7.48
N THR A 119 2.27 -10.62 -6.92
CA THR A 119 2.53 -11.68 -5.94
C THR A 119 3.29 -11.13 -4.74
N GLY A 120 3.55 -11.97 -3.74
CA GLY A 120 4.48 -11.65 -2.65
C GLY A 120 5.96 -11.65 -3.05
N GLY A 121 6.26 -11.98 -4.30
CA GLY A 121 7.60 -11.97 -4.88
C GLY A 121 8.57 -13.04 -4.38
N GLY A 122 8.14 -13.91 -3.46
CA GLY A 122 8.95 -15.02 -2.94
C GLY A 122 9.01 -16.23 -3.89
N PRO A 123 9.58 -17.36 -3.42
CA PRO A 123 9.69 -18.61 -4.17
C PRO A 123 8.34 -19.36 -4.27
N GLY A 124 8.37 -20.56 -4.86
CA GLY A 124 7.24 -21.49 -4.88
C GLY A 124 6.08 -21.00 -5.74
N ALA A 125 4.86 -21.04 -5.20
CA ALA A 125 3.66 -20.67 -5.96
C ALA A 125 3.62 -19.18 -6.35
N MET A 126 4.32 -18.31 -5.62
CA MET A 126 4.47 -16.90 -6.00
C MET A 126 5.35 -16.76 -7.24
N GLU A 127 6.52 -17.40 -7.22
CA GLU A 127 7.43 -17.44 -8.36
C GLU A 127 6.77 -18.06 -9.59
N SER A 128 6.02 -19.15 -9.44
CA SER A 128 5.37 -19.79 -10.60
C SER A 128 4.38 -18.85 -11.30
N ALA A 129 3.58 -18.11 -10.54
CA ALA A 129 2.68 -17.11 -11.11
C ALA A 129 3.43 -15.94 -11.77
N ASN A 130 4.49 -15.43 -11.13
CA ASN A 130 5.35 -14.40 -11.73
C ASN A 130 5.98 -14.88 -13.04
N ARG A 131 6.52 -16.10 -13.04
CA ARG A 131 7.12 -16.74 -14.20
C ARG A 131 6.15 -16.89 -15.35
N GLY A 132 4.94 -17.38 -15.09
CA GLY A 132 3.90 -17.51 -16.10
C GLY A 132 3.59 -16.19 -16.79
N ALA A 133 3.42 -15.12 -16.00
CA ALA A 133 3.16 -13.78 -16.53
C ALA A 133 4.35 -13.20 -17.30
N PHE A 134 5.57 -13.38 -16.76
CA PHE A 134 6.81 -12.92 -17.36
C PHE A 134 7.05 -13.56 -18.73
N GLU A 135 6.96 -14.89 -18.82
CA GLU A 135 7.17 -15.64 -20.06
C GLU A 135 6.12 -15.32 -21.14
N ALA A 136 4.92 -14.91 -20.73
CA ALA A 136 3.84 -14.48 -21.62
C ALA A 136 3.98 -13.01 -22.09
N GLY A 137 5.01 -12.29 -21.64
CA GLY A 137 5.20 -10.87 -21.95
C GLY A 137 4.26 -9.93 -21.18
N GLY A 138 3.62 -10.41 -20.11
CA GLY A 138 2.77 -9.62 -19.22
C GLY A 138 3.56 -8.86 -18.15
N THR A 139 2.87 -7.95 -17.45
CA THR A 139 3.48 -7.24 -16.31
C THR A 139 3.48 -8.15 -15.08
N SER A 140 4.65 -8.34 -14.47
CA SER A 140 4.87 -9.20 -13.31
C SER A 140 5.41 -8.37 -12.16
N VAL A 141 4.67 -8.32 -11.05
CA VAL A 141 4.91 -7.48 -9.89
C VAL A 141 5.20 -8.35 -8.67
N GLY A 142 6.22 -7.99 -7.89
CA GLY A 142 6.57 -8.65 -6.63
C GLY A 142 6.56 -7.66 -5.47
N LEU A 143 5.69 -7.90 -4.50
CA LEU A 143 5.59 -7.12 -3.27
C LEU A 143 6.21 -7.92 -2.11
N GLY A 144 7.52 -7.84 -1.97
CA GLY A 144 8.29 -8.51 -0.93
C GLY A 144 8.06 -7.92 0.47
N ILE A 145 8.47 -8.66 1.49
CA ILE A 145 8.45 -8.22 2.89
C ILE A 145 9.77 -8.57 3.56
N GLU A 146 10.29 -7.66 4.38
CA GLU A 146 11.50 -7.90 5.18
C GLU A 146 11.25 -9.05 6.16
N LEU A 147 12.00 -10.14 6.00
CA LEU A 147 11.99 -11.31 6.89
C LEU A 147 13.43 -11.64 7.31
N PRO A 148 13.63 -12.21 8.50
CA PRO A 148 14.98 -12.51 8.99
C PRO A 148 15.69 -13.67 8.27
N PHE A 149 14.99 -14.41 7.40
CA PHE A 149 15.49 -15.64 6.77
C PHE A 149 15.10 -15.83 5.29
N GLU A 150 14.12 -15.11 4.76
CA GLU A 150 13.65 -15.29 3.38
C GLU A 150 14.37 -14.29 2.47
N GLN A 151 15.08 -14.78 1.46
CA GLN A 151 15.97 -13.98 0.63
C GLN A 151 15.34 -13.62 -0.71
N GLY A 152 15.09 -12.31 -0.87
CA GLY A 152 14.97 -11.66 -2.17
C GLY A 152 13.64 -11.84 -2.90
N LEU A 153 13.49 -11.02 -3.95
CA LEU A 153 12.46 -11.17 -4.95
C LEU A 153 12.92 -12.21 -5.98
N ASN A 154 12.01 -13.04 -6.50
CA ASN A 154 12.32 -14.02 -7.54
C ASN A 154 12.72 -13.36 -8.88
N ASP A 155 13.37 -14.13 -9.76
CA ASP A 155 13.97 -13.62 -11.01
C ASP A 155 12.93 -13.22 -12.08
N TYR A 156 11.65 -13.50 -11.89
CA TYR A 156 10.58 -13.28 -12.87
C TYR A 156 9.76 -12.01 -12.59
N ILE A 157 10.32 -11.06 -11.83
CA ILE A 157 9.67 -9.82 -11.44
C ILE A 157 10.21 -8.66 -12.27
N HIS A 158 9.30 -7.91 -12.91
CA HIS A 158 9.62 -6.67 -13.61
C HIS A 158 9.60 -5.46 -12.65
N LEU A 159 8.58 -5.41 -11.79
CA LEU A 159 8.36 -4.32 -10.83
C LEU A 159 8.38 -4.89 -9.41
N GLY A 160 9.44 -4.58 -8.66
CA GLY A 160 9.66 -5.09 -7.32
C GLY A 160 9.60 -3.99 -6.26
N LEU A 161 8.87 -4.24 -5.17
CA LEU A 161 8.94 -3.45 -3.94
C LEU A 161 9.24 -4.37 -2.76
N ASN A 162 10.04 -3.90 -1.80
CA ASN A 162 10.28 -4.61 -0.54
C ASN A 162 9.79 -3.76 0.62
N PHE A 163 8.70 -4.20 1.24
CA PHE A 163 8.08 -3.53 2.38
C PHE A 163 8.73 -3.95 3.69
N ARG A 164 8.62 -3.13 4.73
CA ARG A 164 8.92 -3.53 6.11
C ARG A 164 7.65 -3.80 6.91
N TYR A 165 6.58 -3.06 6.61
CA TYR A 165 5.33 -3.15 7.34
C TYR A 165 4.30 -4.00 6.60
N PHE A 166 3.92 -5.14 7.21
CA PHE A 166 2.93 -6.07 6.64
C PHE A 166 1.63 -5.39 6.20
N PHE A 167 1.08 -4.49 7.02
CA PHE A 167 -0.20 -3.84 6.74
C PHE A 167 -0.14 -2.87 5.54
N VAL A 168 1.04 -2.28 5.26
CA VAL A 168 1.23 -1.45 4.05
C VAL A 168 1.19 -2.36 2.82
N ARG A 169 1.96 -3.46 2.86
CA ARG A 169 2.00 -4.47 1.79
C ARG A 169 0.60 -5.05 1.50
N LYS A 170 -0.14 -5.45 2.53
CA LYS A 170 -1.53 -5.94 2.44
C LYS A 170 -2.45 -4.95 1.72
N THR A 171 -2.33 -3.66 2.08
CA THR A 171 -3.10 -2.60 1.40
C THR A 171 -2.81 -2.57 -0.10
N MET A 172 -1.55 -2.77 -0.52
CA MET A 172 -1.18 -2.74 -1.93
C MET A 172 -1.78 -3.93 -2.72
N PHE A 173 -1.84 -5.12 -2.12
CA PHE A 173 -2.48 -6.27 -2.77
C PHE A 173 -3.94 -6.00 -3.11
N VAL A 174 -4.70 -5.41 -2.18
CA VAL A 174 -6.13 -5.17 -2.39
C VAL A 174 -6.35 -3.95 -3.29
N LYS A 175 -5.64 -2.84 -3.05
CA LYS A 175 -5.86 -1.58 -3.77
C LYS A 175 -5.56 -1.68 -5.26
N TYR A 176 -4.53 -2.42 -5.63
CA TYR A 176 -4.04 -2.51 -7.00
C TYR A 176 -4.44 -3.79 -7.73
N SER A 177 -5.34 -4.59 -7.17
CA SER A 177 -5.90 -5.76 -7.87
C SER A 177 -7.43 -5.67 -7.94
N GLN A 178 -8.00 -6.41 -8.89
CA GLN A 178 -9.46 -6.54 -9.05
C GLN A 178 -9.99 -7.85 -8.49
N GLY A 179 -9.12 -8.73 -8.01
CA GLY A 179 -9.48 -10.05 -7.52
C GLY A 179 -8.25 -10.85 -7.13
N PHE A 180 -8.48 -11.93 -6.41
CA PHE A 180 -7.45 -12.84 -5.91
C PHE A 180 -7.60 -14.22 -6.54
N ILE A 181 -6.46 -14.82 -6.91
CA ILE A 181 -6.35 -16.27 -7.14
C ILE A 181 -5.44 -16.84 -6.04
N VAL A 182 -5.90 -17.89 -5.37
CA VAL A 182 -5.26 -18.46 -4.18
C VAL A 182 -4.94 -19.93 -4.45
N LEU A 183 -3.68 -20.20 -4.78
CA LEU A 183 -3.12 -21.55 -4.88
C LEU A 183 -2.93 -22.17 -3.48
N PRO A 184 -2.76 -23.50 -3.38
CA PRO A 184 -2.48 -24.18 -2.11
C PRO A 184 -1.36 -23.51 -1.32
N GLY A 185 -1.63 -23.24 -0.04
CA GLY A 185 -0.80 -22.36 0.78
C GLY A 185 -1.00 -22.51 2.27
N GLY A 186 -0.01 -22.03 3.03
CA GLY A 186 0.00 -22.08 4.50
C GLY A 186 -0.60 -20.83 5.15
N PHE A 187 -0.12 -20.47 6.33
CA PHE A 187 -0.69 -19.36 7.12
C PHE A 187 -0.65 -18.00 6.44
N GLY A 188 0.43 -17.65 5.74
CA GLY A 188 0.47 -16.38 5.00
C GLY A 188 -0.60 -16.30 3.89
N THR A 189 -0.86 -17.42 3.22
CA THR A 189 -1.91 -17.53 2.21
C THR A 189 -3.30 -17.43 2.84
N LEU A 190 -3.52 -18.07 3.99
CA LEU A 190 -4.79 -17.99 4.74
C LEU A 190 -5.06 -16.58 5.29
N ASP A 191 -4.01 -15.88 5.75
CA ASP A 191 -4.10 -14.50 6.23
C ASP A 191 -4.65 -13.57 5.14
N GLU A 192 -4.07 -13.61 3.93
CA GLU A 192 -4.54 -12.80 2.80
C GLU A 192 -5.94 -13.23 2.31
N LEU A 193 -6.24 -14.53 2.32
CA LEU A 193 -7.56 -15.06 1.97
C LEU A 193 -8.65 -14.51 2.89
N PHE A 194 -8.50 -14.65 4.21
CA PHE A 194 -9.53 -14.22 5.15
C PHE A 194 -9.61 -12.68 5.27
N GLU A 195 -8.51 -11.97 5.01
CA GLU A 195 -8.56 -10.51 4.91
C GLU A 195 -9.43 -10.07 3.73
N ALA A 196 -9.21 -10.63 2.54
CA ALA A 196 -10.02 -10.32 1.35
C ALA A 196 -11.50 -10.65 1.57
N LEU A 197 -11.81 -11.84 2.12
CA LEU A 197 -13.19 -12.23 2.40
C LEU A 197 -13.87 -11.28 3.39
N THR A 198 -13.16 -10.86 4.44
CA THR A 198 -13.68 -9.89 5.41
C THR A 198 -13.95 -8.54 4.76
N LEU A 199 -13.06 -8.07 3.88
CA LEU A 199 -13.23 -6.82 3.15
C LEU A 199 -14.42 -6.84 2.19
N VAL A 200 -14.66 -7.98 1.53
CA VAL A 200 -15.82 -8.17 0.65
C VAL A 200 -17.12 -8.27 1.44
N GLN A 201 -17.14 -9.10 2.48
CA GLN A 201 -18.28 -9.28 3.39
C GLN A 201 -18.74 -7.95 4.00
N THR A 202 -17.78 -7.08 4.38
CA THR A 202 -18.08 -5.78 4.99
C THR A 202 -18.30 -4.65 3.97
N HIS A 203 -18.36 -4.99 2.68
CA HIS A 203 -18.51 -4.04 1.57
C HIS A 203 -17.46 -2.93 1.52
N LYS A 204 -16.28 -3.17 2.11
CA LYS A 204 -15.10 -2.29 1.97
C LYS A 204 -14.50 -2.40 0.56
N VAL A 205 -14.70 -3.56 -0.06
CA VAL A 205 -14.51 -3.78 -1.49
C VAL A 205 -15.75 -4.49 -2.02
N THR A 206 -16.34 -4.01 -3.12
CA THR A 206 -17.68 -4.45 -3.55
C THR A 206 -17.68 -5.41 -4.74
N LYS A 207 -16.61 -5.45 -5.53
CA LYS A 207 -16.49 -6.30 -6.73
C LYS A 207 -15.09 -6.91 -6.79
N PHE A 208 -14.90 -7.98 -6.03
CA PHE A 208 -13.58 -8.58 -5.83
C PHE A 208 -13.70 -10.10 -5.72
N PRO A 209 -13.64 -10.84 -6.84
CA PRO A 209 -13.68 -12.29 -6.83
C PRO A 209 -12.48 -12.85 -6.06
N VAL A 210 -12.76 -13.81 -5.17
CA VAL A 210 -11.76 -14.59 -4.46
C VAL A 210 -11.88 -16.03 -4.95
N ILE A 211 -10.85 -16.47 -5.69
CA ILE A 211 -10.85 -17.76 -6.37
C ILE A 211 -9.80 -18.65 -5.72
N LEU A 212 -10.23 -19.78 -5.17
CA LEU A 212 -9.38 -20.83 -4.66
C LEU A 212 -9.07 -21.82 -5.80
N PHE A 213 -7.79 -22.11 -6.03
CA PHE A 213 -7.36 -23.11 -7.01
C PHE A 213 -6.91 -24.39 -6.30
N GLY A 214 -7.41 -25.55 -6.73
CA GLY A 214 -7.13 -26.85 -6.10
C GLY A 214 -8.25 -27.31 -5.18
N THR A 215 -9.35 -27.81 -5.75
CA THR A 215 -10.58 -28.17 -5.02
C THR A 215 -10.31 -29.18 -3.90
N ALA A 216 -9.47 -30.18 -4.17
CA ALA A 216 -9.08 -31.19 -3.20
C ALA A 216 -8.42 -30.59 -1.95
N TYR A 217 -7.51 -29.62 -2.13
CA TYR A 217 -6.81 -28.96 -1.04
C TYR A 217 -7.75 -28.11 -0.17
N TRP A 218 -8.65 -27.35 -0.81
CA TRP A 218 -9.52 -26.38 -0.13
C TRP A 218 -10.79 -26.98 0.47
N SER A 219 -11.20 -28.18 0.01
CA SER A 219 -12.43 -28.86 0.42
C SER A 219 -12.63 -28.90 1.94
N GLY A 220 -11.61 -29.33 2.70
CA GLY A 220 -11.69 -29.44 4.16
C GLY A 220 -11.90 -28.10 4.87
N LEU A 221 -11.29 -27.01 4.35
CA LEU A 221 -11.50 -25.67 4.89
C LEU A 221 -12.93 -25.19 4.59
N LEU A 222 -13.39 -25.34 3.35
CA LEU A 222 -14.74 -24.92 2.94
C LEU A 222 -15.83 -25.70 3.68
N ASP A 223 -15.61 -26.99 3.93
CA ASP A 223 -16.51 -27.81 4.72
C ASP A 223 -16.56 -27.36 6.18
N TRP A 224 -15.44 -26.98 6.79
CA TRP A 224 -15.44 -26.41 8.14
C TRP A 224 -16.15 -25.04 8.19
N VAL A 225 -15.90 -24.16 7.22
CA VAL A 225 -16.61 -22.86 7.13
C VAL A 225 -18.13 -23.09 7.03
N ARG A 226 -18.58 -24.04 6.21
CA ARG A 226 -20.00 -24.36 6.05
C ARG A 226 -20.61 -25.01 7.29
N ASN A 227 -19.95 -26.05 7.79
CA ASN A 227 -20.53 -26.93 8.81
C ASN A 227 -20.29 -26.44 10.24
N THR A 228 -19.42 -25.45 10.44
CA THR A 228 -19.14 -24.87 11.75
C THR A 228 -19.42 -23.37 11.77
N LEU A 229 -18.74 -22.56 10.94
CA LEU A 229 -18.93 -21.10 11.02
C LEU A 229 -20.34 -20.68 10.64
N VAL A 230 -20.86 -21.16 9.50
CA VAL A 230 -22.22 -20.84 9.04
C VAL A 230 -23.25 -21.55 9.92
N ALA A 231 -23.07 -22.85 10.19
CA ALA A 231 -24.02 -23.63 11.00
C ALA A 231 -24.21 -23.06 12.42
N GLU A 232 -23.16 -22.51 13.02
CA GLU A 232 -23.23 -21.88 14.35
C GLU A 232 -23.53 -20.37 14.31
N GLY A 233 -23.87 -19.80 13.14
CA GLY A 233 -24.26 -18.39 13.01
C GLY A 233 -23.13 -17.38 13.21
N LYS A 234 -21.87 -17.78 12.95
CA LYS A 234 -20.69 -16.89 12.94
C LYS A 234 -20.45 -16.26 11.58
N ALA A 235 -21.02 -16.86 10.53
CA ALA A 235 -21.09 -16.34 9.17
C ALA A 235 -22.49 -16.63 8.59
N SER A 236 -22.86 -15.94 7.52
CA SER A 236 -24.11 -16.14 6.81
C SER A 236 -23.92 -17.07 5.60
N PRO A 237 -24.95 -17.81 5.15
CA PRO A 237 -24.83 -18.71 4.00
C PRO A 237 -24.35 -18.00 2.72
N GLY A 238 -24.74 -16.74 2.52
CA GLY A 238 -24.30 -15.93 1.39
C GLY A 238 -22.81 -15.57 1.42
N ASP A 239 -22.14 -15.62 2.58
CA ASP A 239 -20.70 -15.35 2.66
C ASP A 239 -19.87 -16.42 1.93
N LEU A 240 -20.39 -17.65 1.79
CA LEU A 240 -19.75 -18.70 1.00
C LEU A 240 -19.82 -18.44 -0.50
N GLU A 241 -20.81 -17.67 -0.97
CA GLU A 241 -20.96 -17.31 -2.38
C GLU A 241 -19.88 -16.31 -2.82
N LEU A 242 -19.15 -15.71 -1.87
CA LEU A 242 -18.00 -14.85 -2.14
C LEU A 242 -16.77 -15.65 -2.64
N ILE A 243 -16.76 -16.96 -2.43
CA ILE A 243 -15.64 -17.85 -2.75
C ILE A 243 -16.00 -18.71 -3.96
N SER A 244 -15.17 -18.64 -5.00
CA SER A 244 -15.17 -19.65 -6.07
C SER A 244 -14.03 -20.63 -5.85
N CYS A 245 -14.25 -21.93 -6.11
CA CYS A 245 -13.22 -22.96 -5.97
C CYS A 245 -13.19 -23.82 -7.23
N THR A 246 -12.04 -23.93 -7.90
CA THR A 246 -11.91 -24.60 -9.19
C THR A 246 -10.55 -25.27 -9.37
N ASP A 247 -10.47 -26.19 -10.31
CA ASP A 247 -9.22 -26.78 -10.83
C ASP A 247 -8.94 -26.35 -12.29
N SER A 248 -9.79 -25.49 -12.88
CA SER A 248 -9.63 -24.99 -14.25
C SER A 248 -9.10 -23.56 -14.26
N VAL A 249 -8.00 -23.36 -14.97
CA VAL A 249 -7.41 -22.04 -15.19
C VAL A 249 -8.37 -21.16 -15.99
N GLU A 250 -9.03 -21.74 -16.99
CA GLU A 250 -10.00 -21.07 -17.84
C GLU A 250 -11.22 -20.59 -17.06
N GLU A 251 -11.71 -21.40 -16.12
CA GLU A 251 -12.82 -21.01 -15.24
C GLU A 251 -12.42 -19.85 -14.33
N ALA A 252 -11.23 -19.92 -13.72
CA ALA A 252 -10.71 -18.84 -12.87
C ALA A 252 -10.65 -17.50 -13.62
N VAL A 253 -10.13 -17.49 -14.86
CA VAL A 253 -10.07 -16.27 -15.69
C VAL A 253 -11.48 -15.78 -16.07
N LYS A 254 -12.40 -16.67 -16.44
CA LYS A 254 -13.79 -16.28 -16.76
C LYS A 254 -14.50 -15.61 -15.58
N ILE A 255 -14.29 -16.09 -14.35
CA ILE A 255 -14.85 -15.47 -13.14
C ILE A 255 -14.34 -14.03 -12.98
N LEU A 256 -13.05 -13.80 -13.22
CA LEU A 256 -12.45 -12.47 -13.19
C LEU A 256 -13.04 -11.53 -14.24
N GLU A 257 -13.15 -12.00 -15.50
CA GLU A 257 -13.71 -11.22 -16.61
C GLU A 257 -15.18 -10.85 -16.41
N ALA A 258 -15.98 -11.78 -15.88
CA ALA A 258 -17.39 -11.56 -15.56
C ALA A 258 -17.57 -10.47 -14.49
N SER A 259 -16.70 -10.46 -13.48
CA SER A 259 -16.71 -9.43 -12.44
C SER A 259 -16.33 -8.05 -13.00
N ARG A 260 -15.37 -8.01 -13.94
CA ARG A 260 -14.92 -6.78 -14.61
C ARG A 260 -15.98 -6.16 -15.53
N THR A 261 -16.71 -6.98 -16.30
CA THR A 261 -17.76 -6.52 -17.24
C THR A 261 -19.01 -6.00 -16.54
N ASN A 262 -19.46 -6.67 -15.47
CA ASN A 262 -20.54 -6.20 -14.61
C ASN A 262 -20.16 -4.93 -13.78
N GLY A 263 -18.91 -4.48 -13.90
CA GLY A 263 -18.40 -3.21 -13.38
C GLY A 263 -18.95 -1.95 -14.06
N HIS A 264 -19.29 -2.04 -15.36
CA HIS A 264 -19.57 -0.86 -16.21
C HIS A 264 -21.06 -0.49 -16.35
N ALA A 265 -21.99 -1.31 -15.85
CA ALA A 265 -23.40 -0.94 -15.78
C ALA A 265 -23.69 -0.24 -14.44
N GLN A 266 -23.60 1.09 -14.40
CA GLN A 266 -24.25 1.86 -13.33
C GLN A 266 -25.76 1.87 -13.58
N PRO A 267 -26.61 1.57 -12.57
CA PRO A 267 -28.00 1.98 -12.62
C PRO A 267 -28.05 3.50 -12.61
N ALA A 268 -28.74 4.10 -13.59
CA ALA A 268 -29.01 5.53 -13.60
C ALA A 268 -29.68 5.93 -12.28
N HIS A 269 -29.02 6.78 -11.50
CA HIS A 269 -29.63 7.37 -10.32
C HIS A 269 -30.74 8.32 -10.79
N SER A 270 -31.99 7.93 -10.56
CA SER A 270 -33.10 8.89 -10.58
C SER A 270 -32.95 9.82 -9.37
N PRO A 271 -33.01 11.14 -9.56
CA PRO A 271 -32.91 12.09 -8.45
C PRO A 271 -34.23 12.12 -7.67
N GLU A 272 -34.14 12.03 -6.34
CA GLU A 272 -35.13 12.59 -5.42
C GLU A 272 -34.80 14.07 -5.14
#